data_AF-A0A226MHP2-F1
#
_entry.id   AF-A0A226MHP2-F1
#
_cell.length_a   1.000
_cell.length_b   1.000
_cell.length_c   1.000
_cell.angle_alpha   90.00
_cell.angle_beta   90.00
_cell.angle_gamma   90.00
#
_symmetry.space_group_name_H-M   'P 1'
#
loop_
_entity.id
_entity.type
_entity.pdbx_description
1 polymer ?
#
loop_
_entity_poly.entity_id
_entity_poly.type
_entity_poly.pdbx_seq_one_letter_code
_entity_poly.pdbx_strand_id
1 'polypeptide(L)'
;MANQTLCKYANLTCDPQTFNTTNVTKLCPGAQCTFAFYGGESLYHKYIFIFQLANAFVFLWLVNFAIALGQCTLAGAFASYYWASRKPADIPLWPLFSSFGRAIRYHTGSLAFGALILAIVQLIRVVLEYLDHKLKGVLAFFFFTQRIPVFAQEAPALNYYWVPLLTVIIGSYLVAHGFFSVYAMCVDTLFLCFCEDLERNDGSTAKPYFMSASLHRILGKKELSPKKAIG
;
A
#
# COMPACT_ATOMS: atom_id res chain seq x y z
N MET A 1 -54.50 21.01 21.92
CA MET A 1 -53.48 21.86 21.27
C MET A 1 -52.90 22.77 22.34
N ALA A 2 -51.80 22.36 22.99
CA ALA A 2 -51.19 23.17 24.03
C ALA A 2 -50.55 24.40 23.37
N ASN A 3 -51.02 25.57 23.77
CA ASN A 3 -50.56 26.88 23.35
C ASN A 3 -49.11 27.06 23.86
N GLN A 4 -48.13 26.62 23.06
CA GLN A 4 -46.72 26.72 23.40
C GLN A 4 -46.32 28.20 23.38
N THR A 5 -46.24 28.80 24.56
CA THR A 5 -45.35 29.92 24.78
C THR A 5 -44.00 29.55 24.19
N LEU A 6 -43.57 30.32 23.19
CA LEU A 6 -42.28 30.21 22.54
C LEU A 6 -41.19 30.23 23.63
N CYS A 7 -40.72 29.06 24.08
CA CYS A 7 -39.69 28.99 25.10
C CYS A 7 -38.47 29.73 24.57
N LYS A 8 -38.01 30.75 25.30
CA LYS A 8 -36.87 31.60 24.90
C LYS A 8 -35.59 30.78 24.65
N TYR A 9 -35.50 29.59 25.25
CA TYR A 9 -34.37 28.68 25.15
C TYR A 9 -34.54 27.55 24.12
N ALA A 10 -35.60 27.59 23.30
CA ALA A 10 -35.78 26.61 22.23
C ALA A 10 -34.64 26.73 21.18
N ASN A 11 -34.10 25.59 20.74
CA ASN A 11 -33.02 25.47 19.74
C ASN A 11 -31.68 26.13 20.11
N LEU A 12 -31.42 26.39 21.40
CA LEU A 12 -30.13 26.88 21.89
C LEU A 12 -29.21 25.74 22.31
N THR A 13 -27.90 25.98 22.24
CA THR A 13 -26.89 25.05 22.72
C THR A 13 -26.98 24.90 24.25
N CYS A 14 -26.93 23.65 24.71
CA CYS A 14 -26.97 23.30 26.11
C CYS A 14 -25.83 22.33 26.42
N ASP A 15 -25.27 22.44 27.62
CA ASP A 15 -24.32 21.46 28.14
C ASP A 15 -25.09 20.40 28.96
N PRO A 16 -25.04 19.13 28.56
CA PRO A 16 -25.80 18.06 29.22
C PRO A 16 -25.42 17.89 30.70
N GLN A 17 -24.21 18.26 31.13
CA GLN A 17 -23.81 18.14 32.54
C GLN A 17 -24.45 19.21 33.44
N THR A 18 -24.69 20.41 32.90
CA THR A 18 -25.19 21.57 33.66
C THR A 18 -26.66 21.89 33.37
N PHE A 19 -27.29 21.17 32.44
CA PHE A 19 -28.67 21.40 32.03
C PHE A 19 -29.70 21.20 33.16
N ASN A 20 -29.52 20.19 34.02
CA ASN A 20 -30.51 19.90 35.07
C ASN A 20 -30.50 20.94 36.21
N THR A 21 -29.38 21.64 36.40
CA THR A 21 -29.20 22.65 37.47
C THR A 21 -29.48 24.07 37.01
N THR A 22 -29.59 24.32 35.70
CA THR A 22 -29.81 25.65 35.13
C THR A 22 -31.28 26.08 35.21
N ASN A 23 -31.52 27.39 35.14
CA ASN A 23 -32.86 27.98 35.17
C ASN A 23 -33.72 27.60 33.96
N VAL A 24 -33.15 26.98 32.92
CA VAL A 24 -33.84 26.57 31.70
C VAL A 24 -34.93 25.54 32.00
N THR A 25 -34.64 24.54 32.85
CA THR A 25 -35.58 23.49 33.25
C THR A 25 -36.75 24.03 34.09
N LYS A 26 -36.51 25.12 34.82
CA LYS A 26 -37.54 25.83 35.61
C LYS A 26 -38.42 26.74 34.75
N LEU A 27 -37.85 27.39 33.73
CA LEU A 27 -38.56 28.32 32.86
C LEU A 27 -39.35 27.61 31.75
N CYS A 28 -38.86 26.44 31.31
CA CYS A 28 -39.46 25.66 30.23
C CYS A 28 -39.67 24.21 30.70
N PRO A 29 -40.81 23.92 31.36
CA PRO A 29 -41.12 22.57 31.83
C PRO A 29 -41.26 21.61 30.64
N GLY A 30 -40.43 20.57 30.62
CA GLY A 30 -40.37 19.58 29.53
C GLY A 30 -39.26 19.77 28.51
N ALA A 31 -38.39 20.77 28.66
CA ALA A 31 -37.20 20.92 27.82
C ALA A 31 -36.20 19.77 28.04
N GLN A 32 -35.58 19.29 26.96
CA GLN A 32 -34.54 18.26 26.99
C GLN A 32 -33.29 18.74 26.25
N CYS A 33 -32.12 18.46 26.83
CA CYS A 33 -30.84 18.67 26.16
C CYS A 33 -30.45 17.39 25.42
N THR A 34 -30.67 17.37 24.10
CA THR A 34 -30.36 16.22 23.24
C THR A 34 -29.07 16.46 22.48
N PHE A 35 -28.31 15.39 22.24
CA PHE A 35 -27.17 15.45 21.34
C PHE A 35 -27.62 15.84 19.93
N ALA A 36 -27.01 16.90 19.37
CA ALA A 36 -27.30 17.38 18.02
C ALA A 36 -26.27 16.85 17.01
N PHE A 37 -24.98 17.15 17.20
CA PHE A 37 -23.90 16.67 16.34
C PHE A 37 -22.54 16.80 17.04
N TYR A 38 -21.57 15.99 16.61
CA TYR A 38 -20.17 16.17 16.99
C TYR A 38 -19.59 17.28 16.13
N GLY A 39 -19.48 18.51 16.66
CA GLY A 39 -18.78 19.60 15.98
C GLY A 39 -19.20 21.00 16.41
N GLY A 40 -18.42 22.00 16.00
CA GLY A 40 -18.75 23.42 16.14
C GLY A 40 -18.51 24.18 14.83
N GLU A 41 -18.84 25.48 14.76
CA GLU A 41 -18.64 26.32 13.56
C GLU A 41 -17.18 26.72 13.29
N SER A 42 -16.21 26.05 13.93
CA SER A 42 -14.80 26.37 13.69
C SER A 42 -14.36 25.90 12.30
N LEU A 43 -13.44 26.66 11.68
CA LEU A 43 -12.86 26.32 10.36
C LEU A 43 -12.36 24.87 10.30
N TYR A 44 -11.84 24.35 11.42
CA TYR A 44 -11.39 22.97 11.53
C TYR A 44 -12.47 21.93 11.22
N HIS A 45 -13.69 22.07 11.77
CA HIS A 45 -14.77 21.12 11.52
C HIS A 45 -15.27 21.18 10.07
N LYS A 46 -15.13 22.33 9.41
CA LYS A 46 -15.48 22.50 7.99
C LYS A 46 -14.47 21.81 7.06
N TYR A 47 -13.17 21.86 7.39
CA TYR A 47 -12.10 21.32 6.53
C TYR A 47 -11.59 19.94 6.95
N ILE A 48 -12.09 19.35 8.04
CA ILE A 48 -11.61 18.05 8.57
C ILE A 48 -11.60 16.95 7.51
N PHE A 49 -12.64 16.85 6.69
CA PHE A 49 -12.73 15.86 5.62
C PHE A 49 -11.65 16.06 4.55
N ILE A 50 -11.38 17.31 4.17
CA ILE A 50 -10.34 17.64 3.18
C ILE A 50 -8.95 17.33 3.74
N PHE A 51 -8.70 17.63 5.03
CA PHE A 51 -7.44 17.28 5.68
C PHE A 51 -7.26 15.76 5.79
N GLN A 52 -8.32 15.01 6.08
CA GLN A 52 -8.28 13.55 6.08
C GLN A 52 -7.94 12.99 4.69
N LEU A 53 -8.55 13.53 3.64
CA LEU A 53 -8.27 13.14 2.26
C LEU A 53 -6.83 13.51 1.85
N ALA A 54 -6.35 14.70 2.22
CA ALA A 54 -4.99 15.13 1.97
C ALA A 54 -3.97 14.23 2.70
N ASN A 55 -4.23 13.88 3.96
CA ASN A 55 -3.39 12.96 4.72
C ASN A 55 -3.34 11.56 4.07
N ALA A 56 -4.49 11.04 3.61
CA ALA A 56 -4.55 9.77 2.91
C ALA A 56 -3.76 9.80 1.59
N PHE A 57 -3.90 10.89 0.81
CA PHE A 57 -3.16 11.05 -0.44
C PHE A 57 -1.65 11.15 -0.21
N VAL A 58 -1.20 11.97 0.73
CA VAL A 58 0.22 12.11 1.07
C VAL A 58 0.77 10.79 1.60
N PHE A 59 0.01 10.06 2.42
CA PHE A 59 0.39 8.73 2.87
C PHE A 59 0.61 7.76 1.70
N LEU A 60 -0.36 7.67 0.77
CA LEU A 60 -0.23 6.83 -0.43
C LEU A 60 0.98 7.25 -1.26
N TRP A 61 1.19 8.55 -1.46
CA TRP A 61 2.34 9.06 -2.21
C TRP A 61 3.69 8.67 -1.56
N LEU A 62 3.82 8.86 -0.25
CA LEU A 62 5.05 8.53 0.48
C LEU A 62 5.32 7.02 0.48
N VAL A 63 4.28 6.18 0.61
CA VAL A 63 4.44 4.71 0.51
C VAL A 63 4.95 4.32 -0.87
N ASN A 64 4.35 4.84 -1.94
CA ASN A 64 4.82 4.55 -3.31
C ASN A 64 6.24 5.05 -3.55
N PHE A 65 6.58 6.22 -3.01
CA PHE A 65 7.93 6.77 -3.10
C PHE A 65 8.95 5.89 -2.37
N ALA A 66 8.63 5.44 -1.16
CA ALA A 66 9.49 4.54 -0.38
C ALA A 66 9.71 3.20 -1.11
N ILE A 67 8.65 2.63 -1.71
CA ILE A 67 8.74 1.40 -2.51
C ILE A 67 9.65 1.61 -3.74
N ALA A 68 9.42 2.69 -4.49
CA ALA A 68 10.20 3.00 -5.69
C ALA A 68 11.68 3.23 -5.35
N LEU A 69 11.96 3.96 -4.27
CA LEU A 69 13.32 4.17 -3.76
C LEU A 69 13.96 2.85 -3.33
N GLY A 70 13.22 1.98 -2.64
CA GLY A 70 13.67 0.65 -2.25
C GLY A 70 14.04 -0.22 -3.45
N GLN A 71 13.16 -0.31 -4.45
CA GLN A 71 13.41 -1.09 -5.67
C GLN A 71 14.60 -0.53 -6.46
N CYS A 72 14.69 0.78 -6.64
CA CYS A 72 15.82 1.42 -7.31
C CYS A 72 17.16 1.16 -6.58
N THR A 73 17.14 1.21 -5.25
CA THR A 73 18.30 0.91 -4.40
C THR A 73 18.75 -0.55 -4.54
N LEU A 74 17.82 -1.50 -4.47
CA LEU A 74 18.08 -2.92 -4.64
C LEU A 74 18.63 -3.22 -6.03
N ALA A 75 17.99 -2.69 -7.08
CA ALA A 75 18.45 -2.81 -8.45
C ALA A 75 19.87 -2.25 -8.61
N GLY A 76 20.15 -1.09 -8.03
CA GLY A 76 21.48 -0.49 -8.02
C GLY A 76 22.53 -1.38 -7.35
N ALA A 77 22.20 -2.01 -6.23
CA ALA A 77 23.12 -2.88 -5.51
C ALA A 77 23.40 -4.18 -6.28
N PHE A 78 22.38 -4.82 -6.84
CA PHE A 78 22.54 -6.03 -7.65
C PHE A 78 23.27 -5.76 -8.97
N ALA A 79 23.01 -4.62 -9.62
CA ALA A 79 23.74 -4.20 -10.79
C ALA A 79 25.23 -3.95 -10.47
N SER A 80 25.53 -3.24 -9.37
CA SER A 80 26.92 -3.05 -8.91
C SER A 80 27.62 -4.37 -8.59
N TYR A 81 26.89 -5.37 -8.07
CA TYR A 81 27.41 -6.72 -7.91
C TYR A 81 27.68 -7.40 -9.26
N TYR A 82 26.73 -7.35 -10.20
CA TYR A 82 26.82 -8.01 -11.50
C TYR A 82 28.03 -7.51 -12.29
N TRP A 83 28.18 -6.19 -12.41
CA TRP A 83 29.21 -5.52 -13.20
C TRP A 83 30.58 -5.41 -12.54
N ALA A 84 30.80 -6.06 -11.38
CA ALA A 84 32.13 -6.14 -10.78
C ALA A 84 32.98 -7.20 -11.51
N SER A 85 34.11 -6.78 -12.11
CA SER A 85 35.01 -7.65 -12.86
C SER A 85 35.70 -8.70 -11.98
N ARG A 86 36.25 -8.31 -10.83
CA ARG A 86 36.85 -9.24 -9.87
C ARG A 86 35.97 -9.36 -8.63
N LYS A 87 35.28 -10.49 -8.49
CA LYS A 87 34.43 -10.79 -7.33
C LYS A 87 35.26 -11.57 -6.29
N PRO A 88 35.33 -11.16 -5.01
CA PRO A 88 34.61 -10.05 -4.37
C PRO A 88 35.36 -8.71 -4.29
N ALA A 89 36.59 -8.63 -4.80
CA ALA A 89 37.50 -7.49 -4.57
C ALA A 89 36.99 -6.12 -5.08
N ASP A 90 36.27 -6.09 -6.21
CA ASP A 90 35.78 -4.84 -6.83
C ASP A 90 34.34 -4.48 -6.41
N ILE A 91 33.75 -5.21 -5.45
CA ILE A 91 32.40 -4.92 -4.94
C ILE A 91 32.51 -3.84 -3.84
N PRO A 92 31.74 -2.74 -3.90
CA PRO A 92 31.79 -1.70 -2.88
C PRO A 92 31.45 -2.25 -1.49
N LEU A 93 32.23 -1.86 -0.46
CA LEU A 93 31.86 -2.14 0.93
C LEU A 93 30.50 -1.49 1.21
N TRP A 94 29.55 -2.30 1.69
CA TRP A 94 28.14 -1.95 1.88
C TRP A 94 27.42 -1.49 0.59
N PRO A 95 27.16 -2.41 -0.36
CA PRO A 95 26.58 -2.09 -1.65
C PRO A 95 25.17 -1.46 -1.57
N LEU A 96 24.40 -1.79 -0.53
CA LEU A 96 23.07 -1.22 -0.29
C LEU A 96 23.14 0.27 0.04
N PHE A 97 23.98 0.68 1.00
CA PHE A 97 24.08 2.08 1.41
C PHE A 97 24.65 2.96 0.30
N SER A 98 25.66 2.46 -0.43
CA SER A 98 26.21 3.18 -1.59
C SER A 98 25.16 3.40 -2.68
N SER A 99 24.38 2.35 -3.00
CA SER A 99 23.31 2.43 -4.01
C SER A 99 22.16 3.32 -3.55
N PHE A 100 21.81 3.29 -2.27
CA PHE A 100 20.80 4.16 -1.67
C PHE A 100 21.20 5.63 -1.75
N GLY A 101 22.46 5.96 -1.40
CA GLY A 101 22.99 7.31 -1.52
C GLY A 101 22.95 7.85 -2.95
N ARG A 102 23.29 7.00 -3.94
CA ARG A 102 23.13 7.32 -5.37
C ARG A 102 21.67 7.54 -5.76
N ALA A 103 20.76 6.68 -5.30
CA ALA A 103 19.33 6.80 -5.58
C ALA A 103 18.76 8.12 -5.05
N ILE A 104 19.11 8.49 -3.82
CA ILE A 104 18.68 9.78 -3.24
C ILE A 104 19.29 10.96 -4.00
N ARG A 105 20.59 10.92 -4.30
CA ARG A 105 21.27 12.07 -4.92
C ARG A 105 20.85 12.30 -6.37
N TYR A 106 20.64 11.24 -7.15
CA TYR A 106 20.47 11.33 -8.60
C TYR A 106 19.07 10.95 -9.10
N HIS A 107 18.31 10.12 -8.36
CA HIS A 107 17.04 9.58 -8.85
C HIS A 107 15.80 10.06 -8.07
N THR A 108 15.95 10.79 -6.98
CA THR A 108 14.81 11.26 -6.15
C THR A 108 13.71 11.95 -6.95
N GLY A 109 14.04 12.84 -7.89
CA GLY A 109 13.03 13.57 -8.67
C GLY A 109 12.16 12.65 -9.54
N SER A 110 12.79 11.73 -10.28
CA SER A 110 12.07 10.78 -11.14
C SER A 110 11.25 9.79 -10.31
N LEU A 111 11.79 9.34 -9.18
CA LEU A 111 11.10 8.44 -8.24
C LEU A 111 9.89 9.14 -7.60
N ALA A 112 10.03 10.40 -7.17
CA ALA A 112 8.95 11.18 -6.57
C ALA A 112 7.82 11.46 -7.56
N PHE A 113 8.17 11.81 -8.80
CA PHE A 113 7.21 12.02 -9.88
C PHE A 113 6.48 10.73 -10.27
N GLY A 114 7.20 9.61 -10.43
CA GLY A 114 6.60 8.30 -10.70
C GLY A 114 5.66 7.86 -9.56
N ALA A 115 6.08 8.06 -8.31
CA ALA A 115 5.26 7.76 -7.14
C ALA A 115 3.99 8.62 -7.08
N LEU A 116 4.04 9.87 -7.55
CA LEU A 116 2.87 10.75 -7.62
C LEU A 116 1.83 10.22 -8.62
N ILE A 117 2.28 9.79 -9.80
CA ILE A 117 1.40 9.17 -10.81
C ILE A 117 0.76 7.90 -10.24
N LEU A 118 1.57 7.03 -9.62
CA LEU A 118 1.06 5.81 -8.99
C LEU A 118 0.05 6.11 -7.88
N ALA A 119 0.29 7.13 -7.05
CA ALA A 119 -0.64 7.52 -5.98
C ALA A 119 -2.00 7.99 -6.52
N ILE A 120 -2.01 8.76 -7.62
CA ILE A 120 -3.25 9.19 -8.29
C ILE A 120 -4.02 7.97 -8.82
N VAL A 121 -3.34 7.06 -9.51
CA VAL A 121 -3.96 5.84 -10.05
C VAL A 121 -4.49 4.94 -8.92
N GLN A 122 -3.73 4.80 -7.83
CA GLN A 122 -4.16 4.03 -6.66
C GLN A 122 -5.36 4.67 -5.95
N LEU A 123 -5.41 6.00 -5.83
CA LEU A 123 -6.58 6.69 -5.28
C LEU A 123 -7.83 6.39 -6.11
N ILE A 124 -7.71 6.43 -7.45
CA ILE A 124 -8.82 6.05 -8.33
C ILE A 124 -9.24 4.59 -8.10
N ARG A 125 -8.27 3.66 -8.03
CA ARG A 125 -8.56 2.24 -7.74
C ARG A 125 -9.27 2.04 -6.42
N VAL A 126 -8.80 2.68 -5.34
CA VAL A 126 -9.40 2.60 -4.01
C VAL A 126 -10.83 3.14 -4.02
N VAL A 127 -11.09 4.25 -4.71
CA VAL A 127 -12.45 4.81 -4.83
C VAL A 127 -13.36 3.87 -5.61
N LEU A 128 -12.91 3.34 -6.75
CA LEU A 128 -13.68 2.40 -7.55
C LEU A 128 -13.98 1.10 -6.79
N GLU A 129 -12.99 0.54 -6.11
CA GLU A 129 -13.14 -0.65 -5.27
C GLU A 129 -14.05 -0.41 -4.08
N TYR A 130 -13.99 0.78 -3.47
CA TYR A 130 -14.94 1.18 -2.43
C TYR A 130 -16.38 1.25 -2.95
N LEU A 131 -16.59 1.83 -4.14
CA LEU A 131 -17.92 1.89 -4.77
C LEU A 131 -18.42 0.48 -5.14
N ASP A 132 -17.55 -0.38 -5.66
CA ASP A 132 -17.86 -1.78 -5.94
C ASP A 132 -18.20 -2.56 -4.66
N HIS A 133 -17.46 -2.37 -3.57
CA HIS A 133 -17.76 -2.97 -2.27
C HIS A 133 -19.08 -2.47 -1.67
N LYS A 134 -19.42 -1.19 -1.83
CA LYS A 134 -20.72 -0.66 -1.41
C LYS A 134 -21.85 -1.26 -2.23
N LEU A 135 -21.69 -1.39 -3.54
CA LEU A 135 -22.67 -2.02 -4.43
C LEU A 135 -22.84 -3.51 -4.11
N LYS A 136 -21.74 -4.25 -3.92
CA LYS A 136 -21.74 -5.65 -3.48
C LYS A 136 -22.30 -5.81 -2.07
N GLY A 137 -22.06 -4.87 -1.17
CA GLY A 137 -22.63 -4.87 0.17
C GLY A 137 -24.15 -4.66 0.16
N VAL A 138 -24.65 -3.81 -0.73
CA VAL A 138 -26.09 -3.61 -0.98
C VAL A 138 -26.70 -4.86 -1.65
N LEU A 139 -26.03 -5.46 -2.63
CA LEU A 139 -26.46 -6.71 -3.27
C LEU A 139 -26.40 -7.92 -2.32
N ALA A 140 -25.38 -8.00 -1.47
CA ALA A 140 -25.27 -9.00 -0.41
C ALA A 140 -26.35 -8.77 0.65
N PHE A 141 -26.62 -7.52 1.05
CA PHE A 141 -27.75 -7.20 1.91
C PHE A 141 -29.07 -7.65 1.27
N PHE A 142 -29.33 -7.34 0.00
CA PHE A 142 -30.53 -7.81 -0.72
C PHE A 142 -30.59 -9.33 -0.89
N PHE A 143 -29.46 -10.00 -1.13
CA PHE A 143 -29.35 -11.46 -1.20
C PHE A 143 -29.61 -12.13 0.16
N PHE A 144 -29.12 -11.54 1.25
CA PHE A 144 -29.30 -12.05 2.62
C PHE A 144 -30.63 -11.64 3.27
N THR A 145 -31.32 -10.59 2.79
CA THR A 145 -32.55 -10.08 3.44
C THR A 145 -33.87 -10.68 2.95
N GLN A 146 -33.93 -11.57 1.95
CA GLN A 146 -35.14 -12.39 1.73
C GLN A 146 -34.89 -13.83 1.23
N ARG A 147 -35.01 -14.75 2.21
CA ARG A 147 -35.45 -16.15 2.16
C ARG A 147 -34.55 -17.23 1.54
N ILE A 148 -33.75 -17.93 2.36
CA ILE A 148 -33.76 -19.40 2.59
C ILE A 148 -33.10 -19.69 3.98
N PRO A 149 -33.75 -20.43 4.91
CA PRO A 149 -33.20 -20.75 6.24
C PRO A 149 -32.58 -22.14 6.25
N VAL A 150 -31.33 -22.33 5.81
CA VAL A 150 -30.63 -23.61 6.00
C VAL A 150 -29.14 -23.35 6.09
N PHE A 151 -28.61 -23.09 7.28
CA PHE A 151 -27.33 -23.59 7.82
C PHE A 151 -27.16 -23.01 9.22
N ALA A 152 -28.09 -23.37 10.12
CA ALA A 152 -27.77 -23.43 11.53
C ALA A 152 -27.04 -24.76 11.75
N GLN A 153 -25.71 -24.74 11.73
CA GLN A 153 -24.89 -25.84 12.22
C GLN A 153 -23.83 -25.21 13.12
N GLU A 154 -24.10 -25.35 14.42
CA GLU A 154 -23.24 -24.94 15.52
C GLU A 154 -21.87 -25.60 15.41
N ALA A 155 -20.81 -24.79 15.43
CA ALA A 155 -19.46 -25.26 15.73
C ALA A 155 -19.20 -25.04 17.23
N PRO A 156 -18.60 -26.00 17.95
CA PRO A 156 -18.38 -25.89 19.39
C PRO A 156 -17.43 -24.72 19.73
N ALA A 157 -17.70 -24.06 20.86
CA ALA A 157 -16.97 -22.88 21.31
C ALA A 157 -15.51 -23.21 21.67
N LEU A 158 -14.60 -22.96 20.73
CA LEU A 158 -13.17 -22.94 20.98
C LEU A 158 -12.74 -21.47 21.10
N ASN A 159 -12.40 -21.06 22.32
CA ASN A 159 -12.47 -19.65 22.71
C ASN A 159 -11.51 -18.71 21.94
N TYR A 160 -10.35 -19.16 21.41
CA TYR A 160 -9.41 -18.25 20.71
C TYR A 160 -8.46 -18.87 19.66
N TYR A 161 -8.65 -20.11 19.20
CA TYR A 161 -7.77 -20.80 18.23
C TYR A 161 -7.56 -20.06 16.88
N TRP A 162 -8.58 -19.33 16.42
CA TRP A 162 -8.54 -18.54 15.20
C TRP A 162 -7.49 -17.40 15.24
N VAL A 163 -7.15 -16.86 16.41
CA VAL A 163 -6.25 -15.72 16.53
C VAL A 163 -4.81 -16.18 16.30
N PRO A 164 -4.28 -17.19 17.01
CA PRO A 164 -2.98 -17.77 16.69
C PRO A 164 -2.90 -18.27 15.24
N LEU A 165 -3.96 -18.88 14.71
CA LEU A 165 -3.99 -19.35 13.31
C LEU A 165 -3.86 -18.19 12.32
N LEU A 166 -4.67 -17.14 12.46
CA LEU A 166 -4.60 -15.96 11.61
C LEU A 166 -3.27 -15.22 11.79
N THR A 167 -2.74 -15.14 13.00
CA THR A 167 -1.42 -14.54 13.25
C THR A 167 -0.31 -15.33 12.57
N VAL A 168 -0.34 -16.66 12.61
CA VAL A 168 0.64 -17.51 11.91
C VAL A 168 0.50 -17.38 10.39
N ILE A 169 -0.72 -17.38 9.86
CA ILE A 169 -0.97 -17.21 8.43
C ILE A 169 -0.46 -15.84 7.96
N ILE A 170 -0.88 -14.75 8.61
CA ILE A 170 -0.47 -13.39 8.25
C ILE A 170 1.05 -13.24 8.41
N GLY A 171 1.62 -13.73 9.53
CA GLY A 171 3.05 -13.68 9.79
C GLY A 171 3.85 -14.42 8.72
N SER A 172 3.44 -15.65 8.36
CA SER A 172 4.10 -16.44 7.32
C SER A 172 4.00 -15.78 5.94
N TYR A 173 2.84 -15.20 5.60
CA TYR A 173 2.64 -14.46 4.36
C TYR A 173 3.56 -13.23 4.29
N LEU A 174 3.64 -12.42 5.36
CA LEU A 174 4.47 -11.23 5.39
C LEU A 174 5.96 -11.57 5.22
N VAL A 175 6.43 -12.61 5.92
CA VAL A 175 7.82 -13.09 5.81
C VAL A 175 8.09 -13.60 4.39
N ALA A 176 7.23 -14.47 3.86
CA ALA A 176 7.39 -15.02 2.52
C ALA A 176 7.38 -13.90 1.47
N HIS A 177 6.40 -13.00 1.51
CA HIS A 177 6.29 -11.87 0.59
C HIS A 177 7.51 -10.94 0.67
N GLY A 178 8.02 -10.68 1.87
CA GLY A 178 9.26 -9.93 2.07
C GLY A 178 10.45 -10.55 1.34
N PHE A 179 10.69 -11.85 1.51
CA PHE A 179 11.78 -12.55 0.82
C PHE A 179 11.57 -12.66 -0.69
N PHE A 180 10.36 -13.06 -1.12
CA PHE A 180 10.06 -13.24 -2.53
C PHE A 180 10.06 -11.92 -3.31
N SER A 181 9.67 -10.79 -2.70
CA SER A 181 9.75 -9.49 -3.36
C SER A 181 11.20 -9.06 -3.67
N VAL A 182 12.12 -9.25 -2.72
CA VAL A 182 13.55 -8.97 -2.93
C VAL A 182 14.16 -9.95 -3.93
N TYR A 183 13.79 -11.23 -3.84
CA TYR A 183 14.24 -12.25 -4.79
C TYR A 183 13.78 -11.93 -6.22
N ALA A 184 12.50 -11.57 -6.42
CA ALA A 184 11.98 -11.19 -7.72
C ALA A 184 12.73 -9.99 -8.31
N MET A 185 12.90 -8.93 -7.52
CA MET A 185 13.67 -7.74 -7.93
C MET A 185 15.11 -8.10 -8.31
N CYS A 186 15.74 -9.02 -7.57
CA CYS A 186 17.09 -9.52 -7.87
C CYS A 186 17.13 -10.25 -9.22
N VAL A 187 16.22 -11.20 -9.44
CA VAL A 187 16.14 -11.97 -10.69
C VAL A 187 15.94 -11.04 -11.88
N ASP A 188 14.99 -10.10 -11.80
CA ASP A 188 14.72 -9.14 -12.88
C ASP A 188 15.95 -8.27 -13.17
N THR A 189 16.63 -7.78 -12.13
CA THR A 189 17.82 -6.94 -12.29
C THR A 189 18.98 -7.72 -12.91
N LEU A 190 19.24 -8.92 -12.43
CA LEU A 190 20.32 -9.76 -12.96
C LEU A 190 20.04 -10.19 -14.40
N PHE A 191 18.78 -10.47 -14.73
CA PHE A 191 18.38 -10.79 -16.09
C PHE A 191 18.56 -9.60 -17.04
N LEU A 192 18.14 -8.39 -16.64
CA LEU A 192 18.37 -7.18 -17.42
C LEU A 192 19.86 -6.89 -17.59
N CYS A 193 20.67 -7.01 -16.53
CA CYS A 193 22.12 -6.85 -16.63
C CYS A 193 22.75 -7.89 -17.57
N PHE A 194 22.24 -9.12 -17.55
CA PHE A 194 22.67 -10.17 -18.47
C PHE A 194 22.36 -9.84 -19.93
N CYS A 195 21.14 -9.39 -20.23
CA CYS A 195 20.79 -8.98 -21.59
C CYS A 195 21.67 -7.82 -22.07
N GLU A 196 21.91 -6.82 -21.22
CA GLU A 196 22.80 -5.69 -21.55
C GLU A 196 24.26 -6.13 -21.72
N ASP A 197 24.74 -7.10 -20.94
CA ASP A 197 26.08 -7.69 -21.07
C ASP A 197 26.24 -8.42 -22.40
N LEU A 198 25.22 -9.14 -22.86
CA LEU A 198 25.20 -9.75 -24.19
C LEU A 198 25.20 -8.72 -25.33
N GLU A 199 24.54 -7.57 -25.14
CA GLU A 199 24.49 -6.52 -26.17
C GLU A 199 25.78 -5.71 -26.23
N ARG A 200 26.40 -5.39 -25.09
CA ARG A 200 27.59 -4.54 -25.02
C ARG A 200 28.91 -5.27 -25.23
N ASN A 201 28.98 -6.54 -24.80
CA ASN A 201 30.21 -7.32 -24.79
C ASN A 201 30.14 -8.47 -25.80
N ASP A 202 31.27 -8.79 -26.40
CA ASP A 202 31.41 -9.84 -27.43
C ASP A 202 32.25 -11.02 -26.94
N GLY A 203 32.75 -10.95 -25.69
CA GLY A 203 33.60 -11.97 -25.10
C GLY A 203 35.07 -11.88 -25.52
N SER A 204 35.46 -10.83 -26.27
CA SER A 204 36.86 -10.57 -26.61
C SER A 204 37.67 -10.14 -25.38
N THR A 205 39.00 -10.18 -25.48
CA THR A 205 39.89 -9.68 -24.41
C THR A 205 39.72 -8.18 -24.14
N ALA A 206 39.23 -7.41 -25.12
CA ALA A 206 38.93 -6.00 -24.96
C ALA A 206 37.54 -5.74 -24.33
N LYS A 207 36.58 -6.65 -24.55
CA LYS A 207 35.21 -6.56 -24.02
C LYS A 207 34.73 -7.92 -23.50
N PRO A 208 35.29 -8.40 -22.38
CA PRO A 208 34.90 -9.68 -21.81
C PRO A 208 33.50 -9.61 -21.20
N TYR A 209 32.80 -10.74 -21.19
CA TYR A 209 31.54 -10.85 -20.46
C TYR A 209 31.75 -10.79 -18.95
N PHE A 210 30.84 -10.13 -18.24
CA PHE A 210 30.85 -10.04 -16.76
C PHE A 210 30.10 -11.20 -16.10
N MET A 211 29.23 -11.89 -16.84
CA MET A 211 28.53 -13.08 -16.37
C MET A 211 29.45 -14.27 -16.07
N SER A 212 28.97 -15.19 -15.23
CA SER A 212 29.65 -16.46 -15.00
C SER A 212 29.60 -17.38 -16.22
N ALA A 213 30.66 -18.16 -16.44
CA ALA A 213 30.72 -19.13 -17.53
C ALA A 213 29.57 -20.15 -17.51
N SER A 214 29.10 -20.53 -16.32
CA SER A 214 27.97 -21.44 -16.13
C SER A 214 26.66 -20.85 -16.67
N LEU A 215 26.40 -19.57 -16.39
CA LEU A 215 25.20 -18.86 -16.85
C LEU A 215 25.24 -18.67 -18.37
N HIS A 216 26.39 -18.22 -18.90
CA HIS A 216 26.62 -18.11 -20.33
C HIS A 216 26.35 -19.44 -21.06
N ARG A 217 26.84 -20.56 -20.49
CA ARG A 217 26.64 -21.89 -21.09
C ARG A 217 25.19 -22.35 -21.07
N ILE A 218 24.42 -22.03 -20.02
CA ILE A 218 23.01 -22.44 -19.91
C ILE A 218 22.14 -21.65 -20.89
N LEU A 219 22.36 -20.33 -21.01
CA LEU A 219 21.56 -19.46 -21.87
C LEU A 219 22.02 -19.47 -23.34
N GLY A 220 23.32 -19.52 -23.61
CA GLY A 220 23.87 -19.57 -24.97
C GLY A 220 23.60 -20.88 -25.71
N LYS A 221 23.33 -21.99 -24.99
CA LYS A 221 22.95 -23.26 -25.64
C LYS A 221 21.57 -23.21 -26.32
N LYS A 222 20.69 -22.27 -25.93
CA LYS A 222 19.39 -22.07 -26.61
C LYS A 222 19.54 -21.45 -28.00
N GLU A 223 20.55 -20.60 -28.21
CA GLU A 223 20.85 -20.04 -29.53
C GLU A 223 21.49 -21.06 -30.49
N LEU A 224 22.17 -22.09 -29.95
CA LEU A 224 22.93 -23.09 -30.72
C LEU A 224 22.18 -24.41 -31.00
N SER A 225 20.85 -24.45 -30.86
CA SER A 225 20.04 -25.64 -31.19
C SER A 225 18.75 -25.26 -31.94
N PRO A 226 18.53 -25.71 -33.18
CA PRO A 226 19.37 -25.55 -34.37
C PRO A 226 18.57 -24.93 -35.54
N LYS A 227 19.03 -23.79 -36.11
CA LYS A 227 18.79 -23.49 -37.54
C LYS A 227 19.83 -24.25 -38.38
N LYS A 228 19.68 -25.57 -38.46
CA LYS A 228 20.35 -26.39 -39.48
C LYS A 228 19.36 -27.42 -40.02
N ALA A 229 18.48 -26.94 -40.88
CA ALA A 229 17.81 -27.72 -41.91
C ALA A 229 17.40 -26.75 -43.02
N ILE A 230 17.68 -27.14 -44.27
CA ILE A 230 17.38 -26.48 -45.55
C ILE A 230 18.53 -25.60 -46.09
N GLY A 231 19.26 -26.19 -47.04
CA GLY A 231 20.31 -25.56 -47.85
C GLY A 231 21.43 -26.54 -48.11
#